data_AF-G4CSY9-F1
#
_entry.id   AF-G4CSY9-F1
#
_cell.length_a   1.000
_cell.length_b   1.000
_cell.length_c   1.000
_cell.angle_alpha   90.00
_cell.angle_beta   90.00
_cell.angle_gamma   90.00
#
_symmetry.space_group_name_H-M   'P 1'
#
loop_
_entity.id
_entity.type
_entity.pdbx_description
1 polymer ?
#
loop_
_entity_poly.entity_id
_entity_poly.type
_entity_poly.pdbx_seq_one_letter_code
_entity_poly.pdbx_strand_id
1 'polypeptide(L)'
;MKRSLTLLFCTFLSLAGAAAHAQDIPAAFRGQWVTNWEGKPTAKKAREYCKMPDIDTAVTLTVRKNTMTYSYWEAGEEVDRLRYTLRTPAIIKGTARYIQSGFDTDENGDLLDTERVFRRNISLELKNGKLVELFLDHTPKPTWRKRIWYRCK
;
A
#
# COMPACT_ATOMS: atom_id res chain seq x y z
N MET A 1 16.13 -38.58 -55.49
CA MET A 1 15.12 -38.00 -54.59
C MET A 1 15.82 -36.94 -53.73
N LYS A 2 15.56 -35.66 -53.98
CA LYS A 2 16.12 -34.53 -53.22
C LYS A 2 15.02 -33.50 -53.05
N ARG A 3 14.60 -33.23 -51.82
CA ARG A 3 14.20 -31.89 -51.34
C ARG A 3 14.38 -31.85 -49.82
N SER A 4 15.50 -31.29 -49.39
CA SER A 4 15.66 -30.77 -48.04
C SER A 4 14.66 -29.63 -47.84
N LEU A 5 13.86 -29.70 -46.77
CA LEU A 5 13.10 -28.57 -46.27
C LEU A 5 13.63 -28.24 -44.87
N THR A 6 14.58 -27.33 -44.83
CA THR A 6 15.08 -26.72 -43.59
C THR A 6 13.98 -25.84 -43.03
N LEU A 7 13.26 -26.33 -42.01
CA LEU A 7 12.32 -25.52 -41.24
C LEU A 7 13.09 -24.80 -40.13
N LEU A 8 13.48 -23.54 -40.42
CA LEU A 8 13.80 -22.55 -39.39
C LEU A 8 12.51 -22.21 -38.64
N PHE A 9 12.32 -22.78 -37.45
CA PHE A 9 11.33 -22.27 -36.50
C PHE A 9 11.93 -21.09 -35.73
N CYS A 10 11.84 -19.89 -36.32
CA CYS A 10 11.87 -18.63 -35.60
C CYS A 10 10.54 -18.45 -34.84
N THR A 11 10.37 -19.14 -33.71
CA THR A 11 9.32 -18.77 -32.77
C THR A 11 9.82 -17.66 -31.88
N PHE A 12 9.42 -16.46 -32.27
CA PHE A 12 9.34 -15.23 -31.50
C PHE A 12 9.21 -15.51 -29.99
N LEU A 13 10.21 -15.05 -29.23
CA LEU A 13 10.08 -14.84 -27.80
C LEU A 13 8.96 -13.79 -27.63
N SER A 14 7.74 -14.26 -27.40
CA SER A 14 6.65 -13.43 -26.91
C SER A 14 7.09 -12.91 -25.54
N LEU A 15 7.68 -11.72 -25.50
CA LEU A 15 7.74 -10.89 -24.30
C LEU A 15 6.28 -10.50 -23.97
N ALA A 16 5.51 -11.47 -23.49
CA ALA A 16 4.33 -11.19 -22.70
C ALA A 16 4.85 -10.45 -21.49
N GLY A 17 4.78 -9.12 -21.53
CA GLY A 17 5.09 -8.28 -20.39
C GLY A 17 4.29 -8.82 -19.23
N ALA A 18 4.95 -9.49 -18.28
CA ALA A 18 4.31 -10.04 -17.11
C ALA A 18 3.64 -8.86 -16.41
N ALA A 19 2.33 -8.73 -16.59
CA ALA A 19 1.52 -7.94 -15.69
C ALA A 19 1.71 -8.61 -14.34
N ALA A 20 2.64 -8.09 -13.54
CA ALA A 20 2.96 -8.74 -12.29
C ALA A 20 1.72 -8.66 -11.42
N HIS A 21 1.09 -9.81 -11.28
CA HIS A 21 -0.07 -9.98 -10.46
C HIS A 21 0.33 -9.63 -9.02
N ALA A 22 -0.52 -8.84 -8.34
CA ALA A 22 -0.34 -8.55 -6.93
C ALA A 22 -0.24 -9.86 -6.15
N GLN A 23 0.76 -10.00 -5.28
CA GLN A 23 0.84 -11.16 -4.39
C GLN A 23 -0.24 -11.04 -3.30
N ASP A 24 -0.85 -12.17 -2.95
CA ASP A 24 -1.83 -12.23 -1.86
C ASP A 24 -1.18 -11.83 -0.54
N ILE A 25 -1.76 -10.87 0.17
CA ILE A 25 -1.38 -10.47 1.52
C ILE A 25 -1.81 -11.57 2.50
N PRO A 26 -0.97 -12.03 3.45
CA PRO A 26 -1.32 -13.08 4.39
C PRO A 26 -2.50 -12.70 5.30
N ALA A 27 -3.35 -13.68 5.64
CA ALA A 27 -4.58 -13.46 6.40
C ALA A 27 -4.37 -12.76 7.76
N ALA A 28 -3.21 -12.96 8.39
CA ALA A 28 -2.88 -12.33 9.67
C ALA A 28 -2.85 -10.78 9.59
N PHE A 29 -2.50 -10.22 8.43
CA PHE A 29 -2.43 -8.78 8.17
C PHE A 29 -3.78 -8.20 7.75
N ARG A 30 -4.71 -9.04 7.25
CA ARG A 30 -5.99 -8.60 6.70
C ARG A 30 -6.93 -8.06 7.77
N GLY A 31 -7.81 -7.14 7.39
CA GLY A 31 -8.78 -6.50 8.26
C GLY A 31 -8.58 -4.99 8.34
N GLN A 32 -9.34 -4.36 9.22
CA GLN A 32 -9.29 -2.92 9.44
C GLN A 32 -8.35 -2.59 10.59
N TRP A 33 -7.54 -1.58 10.37
CA TRP A 33 -6.57 -1.06 11.33
C TRP A 33 -6.72 0.45 11.43
N VAL A 34 -6.38 1.04 12.58
CA VAL A 34 -6.43 2.48 12.80
C VAL A 34 -5.15 3.02 13.41
N THR A 35 -4.81 4.24 13.05
CA THR A 35 -3.77 5.05 13.68
C THR A 35 -4.21 6.51 13.84
N ASN A 36 -3.30 7.40 14.27
CA ASN A 36 -3.44 8.85 14.13
C ASN A 36 -2.33 9.44 13.23
N TRP A 37 -2.37 10.75 12.95
CA TRP A 37 -1.34 11.42 12.16
C TRP A 37 0.09 11.32 12.70
N GLU A 38 0.23 11.29 14.01
CA GLU A 38 1.52 11.08 14.68
C GLU A 38 2.02 9.62 14.57
N GLY A 39 1.14 8.71 14.14
CA GLY A 39 1.39 7.29 13.98
C GLY A 39 1.53 6.51 15.29
N LYS A 40 1.07 7.06 16.43
CA LYS A 40 1.29 6.50 17.76
C LYS A 40 0.09 6.72 18.70
N PRO A 41 -1.15 6.35 18.32
CA PRO A 41 -2.28 6.57 19.21
C PRO A 41 -2.19 5.68 20.46
N THR A 42 -2.79 6.16 21.54
CA THR A 42 -3.04 5.33 22.73
C THR A 42 -4.08 4.26 22.41
N ALA A 43 -4.08 3.16 23.17
CA ALA A 43 -5.09 2.11 22.99
C ALA A 43 -6.54 2.62 23.19
N LYS A 44 -6.74 3.63 24.05
CA LYS A 44 -8.05 4.28 24.22
C LYS A 44 -8.47 5.00 22.94
N LYS A 45 -7.60 5.85 22.39
CA LYS A 45 -7.86 6.58 21.14
C LYS A 45 -8.07 5.65 19.96
N ALA A 46 -7.27 4.59 19.83
CA ALA A 46 -7.48 3.57 18.80
C ALA A 46 -8.88 2.93 18.88
N ARG A 47 -9.39 2.62 20.08
CA ARG A 47 -10.76 2.10 20.24
C ARG A 47 -11.84 3.12 19.87
N GLU A 48 -11.59 4.40 20.11
CA GLU A 48 -12.48 5.48 19.67
C GLU A 48 -12.51 5.56 18.13
N TYR A 49 -11.34 5.54 17.49
CA TYR A 49 -11.23 5.58 16.02
C TYR A 49 -11.87 4.37 15.34
N CYS A 50 -11.81 3.18 15.94
CA CYS A 50 -12.51 2.01 15.39
C CYS A 50 -14.04 2.14 15.40
N LYS A 51 -14.61 2.99 16.25
CA LYS A 51 -16.07 3.22 16.33
C LYS A 51 -16.51 4.40 15.47
N MET A 52 -15.65 5.40 15.33
CA MET A 52 -15.89 6.64 14.62
C MET A 52 -14.65 6.94 13.75
N PRO A 53 -14.57 6.34 12.54
CA PRO A 53 -13.40 6.48 11.67
C PRO A 53 -13.27 7.89 11.08
N ASP A 54 -14.33 8.69 11.08
CA ASP A 54 -14.40 10.03 10.49
C ASP A 54 -13.93 11.14 11.45
N ILE A 55 -13.04 10.80 12.39
CA ILE A 55 -12.38 11.81 13.24
C ILE A 55 -11.20 12.37 12.45
N ASP A 56 -11.07 13.70 12.39
CA ASP A 56 -10.06 14.47 11.63
C ASP A 56 -8.61 13.97 11.75
N THR A 57 -8.29 13.38 12.90
CA THR A 57 -6.94 12.89 13.23
C THR A 57 -6.77 11.39 13.04
N ALA A 58 -7.85 10.66 12.78
CA ALA A 58 -7.85 9.23 12.59
C ALA A 58 -7.40 8.89 11.16
N VAL A 59 -6.65 7.79 11.06
CA VAL A 59 -6.30 7.19 9.78
C VAL A 59 -6.72 5.75 9.84
N THR A 60 -7.51 5.32 8.87
CA THR A 60 -7.94 3.93 8.73
C THR A 60 -7.12 3.26 7.65
N LEU A 61 -6.70 2.02 7.88
CA LEU A 61 -6.06 1.14 6.91
C LEU A 61 -6.88 -0.14 6.81
N THR A 62 -7.48 -0.38 5.64
CA THR A 62 -8.17 -1.63 5.33
C THR A 62 -7.27 -2.51 4.47
N VAL A 63 -6.89 -3.66 5.01
CA VAL A 63 -6.04 -4.65 4.31
C VAL A 63 -6.91 -5.79 3.79
N ARG A 64 -7.02 -5.93 2.47
CA ARG A 64 -7.73 -7.01 1.79
C ARG A 64 -6.75 -8.06 1.27
N LYS A 65 -7.24 -9.00 0.46
CA LYS A 65 -6.43 -10.11 -0.07
C LYS A 65 -5.26 -9.62 -0.92
N ASN A 66 -5.44 -8.58 -1.72
CA ASN A 66 -4.46 -8.12 -2.73
C ASN A 66 -4.30 -6.59 -2.77
N THR A 67 -5.04 -5.87 -1.93
CA THR A 67 -5.02 -4.40 -1.87
C THR A 67 -5.00 -3.91 -0.43
N MET A 68 -4.52 -2.70 -0.23
CA MET A 68 -4.62 -1.95 1.01
C MET A 68 -5.14 -0.56 0.73
N THR A 69 -6.12 -0.11 1.49
CA THR A 69 -6.70 1.23 1.34
C THR A 69 -6.47 2.02 2.62
N TYR A 70 -5.84 3.16 2.50
CA TYR A 70 -5.69 4.14 3.56
C TYR A 70 -6.77 5.20 3.36
N SER A 71 -7.46 5.55 4.43
CA SER A 71 -8.53 6.56 4.44
C SER A 71 -8.26 7.53 5.56
N TYR A 72 -8.38 8.81 5.23
CA TYR A 72 -8.22 9.94 6.12
C TYR A 72 -9.05 11.11 5.57
N TRP A 73 -9.33 12.14 6.38
CA TRP A 73 -10.39 13.12 6.13
C TRP A 73 -10.58 13.47 4.64
N GLU A 74 -9.65 14.22 4.04
CA GLU A 74 -9.85 14.78 2.69
C GLU A 74 -9.13 14.01 1.59
N ALA A 75 -8.56 12.84 1.90
CA ALA A 75 -7.74 12.13 0.96
C ALA A 75 -7.64 10.63 1.27
N GLY A 76 -7.26 9.87 0.26
CA GLY A 76 -7.17 8.43 0.35
C GLY A 76 -6.00 7.89 -0.45
N GLU A 77 -5.56 6.71 -0.04
CA GLU A 77 -4.49 5.99 -0.71
C GLU A 77 -4.94 4.58 -1.04
N GLU A 78 -4.85 4.20 -2.32
CA GLU A 78 -4.93 2.80 -2.69
C GLU A 78 -3.51 2.25 -2.95
N VAL A 79 -3.21 1.13 -2.31
CA VAL A 79 -1.98 0.38 -2.51
C VAL A 79 -2.29 -0.98 -3.10
N ASP A 80 -1.77 -1.22 -4.29
CA ASP A 80 -2.00 -2.43 -5.04
C ASP A 80 -0.71 -2.94 -5.71
N ARG A 81 -0.82 -4.06 -6.45
CA ARG A 81 0.31 -4.71 -7.15
C ARG A 81 1.50 -4.96 -6.22
N LEU A 82 1.21 -5.31 -4.97
CA LEU A 82 2.20 -5.57 -3.94
C LEU A 82 3.13 -6.72 -4.39
N ARG A 83 4.43 -6.44 -4.45
CA ARG A 83 5.48 -7.43 -4.64
C ARG A 83 6.36 -7.47 -3.41
N TYR A 84 6.47 -8.62 -2.76
CA TYR A 84 7.12 -8.72 -1.47
C TYR A 84 7.79 -10.08 -1.22
N THR A 85 8.74 -10.07 -0.30
CA THR A 85 9.33 -11.26 0.28
C THR A 85 8.83 -11.42 1.72
N LEU A 86 8.34 -12.62 2.06
CA LEU A 86 8.14 -13.00 3.45
C LEU A 86 9.51 -13.30 4.05
N ARG A 87 9.97 -12.45 4.98
CA ARG A 87 11.20 -12.73 5.75
C ARG A 87 10.89 -13.68 6.91
N THR A 88 9.73 -13.49 7.52
CA THR A 88 9.11 -14.36 8.53
C THR A 88 7.60 -14.35 8.28
N PRO A 89 6.80 -15.23 8.92
CA PRO A 89 5.34 -15.21 8.80
C PRO A 89 4.69 -13.86 9.20
N ALA A 90 5.44 -13.00 9.91
CA ALA A 90 4.97 -11.74 10.46
C ALA A 90 5.56 -10.51 9.77
N ILE A 91 6.40 -10.65 8.73
CA ILE A 91 7.07 -9.50 8.07
C ILE A 91 6.90 -9.54 6.56
N ILE A 92 6.30 -8.49 6.01
CA ILE A 92 6.20 -8.18 4.58
C ILE A 92 7.18 -7.05 4.28
N LYS A 93 8.12 -7.27 3.35
CA LYS A 93 8.96 -6.21 2.78
C LYS A 93 8.93 -6.27 1.27
N GLY A 94 8.70 -5.14 0.63
CA GLY A 94 8.44 -5.13 -0.80
C GLY A 94 8.30 -3.75 -1.40
N THR A 95 7.72 -3.73 -2.59
CA THR A 95 7.32 -2.52 -3.32
C THR A 95 5.84 -2.63 -3.68
N ALA A 96 5.19 -1.48 -3.77
CA ALA A 96 3.81 -1.41 -4.21
C ALA A 96 3.57 -0.19 -5.08
N ARG A 97 2.54 -0.26 -5.92
CA ARG A 97 1.97 0.92 -6.56
C ARG A 97 1.03 1.58 -5.56
N TYR A 98 1.06 2.90 -5.58
CA TYR A 98 0.34 3.76 -4.66
C TYR A 98 -0.39 4.82 -5.48
N ILE A 99 -1.70 4.94 -5.28
CA ILE A 99 -2.53 5.95 -5.93
C ILE A 99 -3.02 6.88 -4.82
N GLN A 100 -2.64 8.16 -4.89
CA GLN A 100 -3.10 9.20 -3.98
C GLN A 100 -4.20 10.00 -4.66
N SER A 101 -5.33 10.13 -3.97
CA SER A 101 -6.40 11.06 -4.30
C SER A 101 -6.31 12.27 -3.38
N GLY A 102 -6.60 13.46 -3.91
CA GLY A 102 -6.60 14.70 -3.16
C GLY A 102 -6.80 15.91 -4.07
N PHE A 103 -6.62 17.10 -3.51
CA PHE A 103 -6.77 18.35 -4.26
C PHE A 103 -5.41 18.99 -4.54
N ASP A 104 -5.20 19.42 -5.77
CA ASP A 104 -4.17 20.38 -6.16
C ASP A 104 -4.78 21.75 -6.38
N THR A 105 -3.99 22.81 -6.26
CA THR A 105 -4.39 24.16 -6.66
C THR A 105 -3.85 24.48 -8.06
N ASP A 106 -4.71 24.98 -8.94
CA ASP A 106 -4.29 25.49 -10.25
C ASP A 106 -3.65 26.89 -10.15
N GLU A 107 -3.29 27.47 -11.29
CA GLU A 107 -2.69 28.81 -11.37
C GLU A 107 -3.62 29.95 -10.90
N ASN A 108 -4.93 29.69 -10.82
CA ASN A 108 -5.95 30.63 -10.36
C ASN A 108 -6.33 30.41 -8.90
N GLY A 109 -5.84 29.33 -8.27
CA GLY A 109 -6.17 28.95 -6.90
C GLY A 109 -7.42 28.07 -6.78
N ASP A 110 -7.93 27.53 -7.89
CA ASP A 110 -9.04 26.58 -7.89
C ASP A 110 -8.57 25.17 -7.51
N LEU A 111 -9.40 24.44 -6.75
CA LEU A 111 -9.12 23.07 -6.35
C LEU A 111 -9.43 22.10 -7.50
N LEU A 112 -8.41 21.35 -7.92
CA LEU A 112 -8.51 20.28 -8.90
C LEU A 112 -8.42 18.94 -8.17
N ASP A 113 -9.40 18.06 -8.39
CA ASP A 113 -9.32 16.67 -7.95
C ASP A 113 -8.26 15.95 -8.81
N THR A 114 -7.21 15.45 -8.17
CA THR A 114 -6.10 14.78 -8.85
C THR A 114 -5.82 13.40 -8.30
N GLU A 115 -5.58 12.47 -9.21
CA GLU A 115 -5.02 11.16 -8.90
C GLU A 115 -3.55 11.11 -9.32
N ARG A 116 -2.68 10.76 -8.38
CA ARG A 116 -1.24 10.63 -8.64
C ARG A 116 -0.79 9.20 -8.37
N VAL A 117 -0.09 8.62 -9.33
CA VAL A 117 0.43 7.25 -9.25
C VAL A 117 1.92 7.25 -8.91
N PHE A 118 2.27 6.64 -7.79
CA PHE A 118 3.64 6.50 -7.34
C PHE A 118 4.03 5.04 -7.11
N ARG A 119 5.33 4.82 -6.87
CA ARG A 119 5.86 3.54 -6.39
C ARG A 119 6.57 3.78 -5.06
N ARG A 120 6.25 2.96 -4.06
CA ARG A 120 6.89 3.06 -2.74
C ARG A 120 7.41 1.71 -2.28
N ASN A 121 8.48 1.76 -1.48
CA ASN A 121 8.87 0.63 -0.65
C ASN A 121 7.84 0.49 0.48
N ILE A 122 7.51 -0.75 0.83
CA ILE A 122 6.62 -1.05 1.95
C ILE A 122 7.29 -2.05 2.88
N SER A 123 7.13 -1.80 4.19
CA SER A 123 7.58 -2.70 5.24
C SER A 123 6.51 -2.75 6.32
N LEU A 124 5.87 -3.91 6.45
CA LEU A 124 4.83 -4.19 7.44
C LEU A 124 5.29 -5.34 8.33
N GLU A 125 5.15 -5.15 9.64
CA GLU A 125 5.46 -6.16 10.65
C GLU A 125 4.29 -6.33 11.62
N LEU A 126 3.85 -7.56 11.85
CA LEU A 126 2.93 -7.88 12.94
C LEU A 126 3.74 -8.08 14.22
N LYS A 127 3.54 -7.21 15.20
CA LYS A 127 4.24 -7.23 16.49
C LYS A 127 3.26 -7.04 17.64
N ASN A 128 3.15 -8.04 18.52
CA ASN A 128 2.29 -8.02 19.70
C ASN A 128 0.83 -7.62 19.41
N GLY A 129 0.24 -8.17 18.35
CA GLY A 129 -1.13 -7.88 17.93
C GLY A 129 -1.33 -6.51 17.27
N LYS A 130 -0.26 -5.76 17.01
CA LYS A 130 -0.26 -4.50 16.27
C LYS A 130 0.41 -4.68 14.91
N LEU A 131 0.01 -3.85 13.95
CA LEU A 131 0.70 -3.74 12.68
C LEU A 131 1.66 -2.54 12.77
N VAL A 132 2.93 -2.76 12.47
CA VAL A 132 3.98 -1.74 12.45
C VAL A 132 4.36 -1.50 11.01
N GLU A 133 4.16 -0.28 10.54
CA GLU A 133 4.56 0.16 9.21
C GLU A 133 5.82 1.01 9.32
N LEU A 134 6.79 0.76 8.46
CA LEU A 134 7.93 1.64 8.23
C LEU A 134 7.72 2.34 6.89
N PHE A 135 7.62 3.65 6.91
CA PHE A 135 7.37 4.50 5.74
C PHE A 135 8.39 5.63 5.66
N LEU A 136 8.62 6.16 4.47
CA LEU A 136 9.48 7.31 4.25
C LEU A 136 8.62 8.58 4.29
N ASP A 137 8.82 9.41 5.30
CA ASP A 137 8.19 10.72 5.41
C ASP A 137 9.08 11.75 4.69
N HIS A 138 8.53 12.50 3.75
CA HIS A 138 9.27 13.46 2.94
C HIS A 138 9.30 14.88 3.55
N THR A 139 8.68 15.12 4.71
CA THR A 139 8.49 16.46 5.28
C THR A 139 9.28 16.67 6.58
N PRO A 140 10.14 17.71 6.71
CA PRO A 140 10.70 18.58 5.66
C PRO A 140 11.86 17.91 4.88
N LYS A 141 12.33 16.74 5.33
CA LYS A 141 13.39 15.96 4.68
C LYS A 141 13.08 14.46 4.75
N PRO A 142 13.48 13.65 3.75
CA PRO A 142 13.25 12.21 3.73
C PRO A 142 13.76 11.52 5.00
N THR A 143 12.83 11.05 5.83
CA THR A 143 13.12 10.41 7.12
C THR A 143 12.29 9.14 7.25
N TRP A 144 12.94 8.01 7.53
CA TRP A 144 12.22 6.77 7.82
C TRP A 144 11.50 6.88 9.17
N ARG A 145 10.17 6.73 9.15
CA ARG A 145 9.32 6.79 10.33
C ARG A 145 8.55 5.50 10.54
N LYS A 146 8.21 5.23 11.79
CA LYS A 146 7.37 4.09 12.19
C LYS A 146 5.98 4.57 12.53
N ARG A 147 4.98 3.85 12.01
CA ARG A 147 3.56 4.04 12.31
C ARG A 147 3.02 2.77 12.95
N ILE A 148 2.30 2.93 14.05
CA ILE A 148 1.71 1.84 14.82
C ILE A 148 0.21 1.82 14.57
N TRP A 149 -0.25 0.68 14.11
CA TRP A 149 -1.62 0.42 13.73
C TRP A 149 -2.26 -0.55 14.71
N TYR A 150 -3.45 -0.20 15.21
CA TYR A 150 -4.25 -1.05 16.08
C TYR A 150 -5.35 -1.71 15.27
N ARG A 151 -5.56 -3.01 15.46
CA ARG A 151 -6.61 -3.73 14.77
C ARG A 151 -7.97 -3.34 15.32
N CYS A 152 -8.91 -3.03 14.44
CA CYS A 152 -10.33 -2.96 14.79
C CYS A 152 -10.89 -4.38 14.85
N LYS A 153 -11.62 -4.66 15.93
CA LYS A 153 -12.30 -5.93 16.16
C LYS A 153 -13.80 -5.72 16.01
#